data_AF-A0A954PIM9-F1
#
_entry.id   AF-A0A954PIM9-F1
#
_cell.length_a   1.000
_cell.length_b   1.000
_cell.length_c   1.000
_cell.angle_alpha   90.00
_cell.angle_beta   90.00
_cell.angle_gamma   90.00
#
_symmetry.space_group_name_H-M   'P 1'
#
loop_
_entity.id
_entity.type
_entity.pdbx_description
1 polymer ?
#
loop_
_entity_poly.entity_id
_entity_poly.type
_entity_poly.pdbx_seq_one_letter_code
_entity_poly.pdbx_strand_id
1 'polypeptide(L)'
;VVTAHNGVEDEGFYGIPIGEYLPYSVTRTWHMHVGLIWIATAWLAAGLFIGPLVSNHEPKYQRLGVNVLFGALLLVVVGSLSGEWLSVKNFMSDTVSFYLGHQGYEYVELGRIWQLALMAGLLLWLVLMLRVLWPALRQMPDSSASQANSQRHLVTLLAVATGAIALFYGAGLTWGQH
;
A
#
# COMPACT_ATOMS: atom_id res chain seq x y z
N VAL A 1 18.70 4.06 10.00
CA VAL A 1 19.78 4.84 10.65
C VAL A 1 19.43 5.15 12.09
N VAL A 2 18.38 5.93 12.37
CA VAL A 2 17.95 6.25 13.75
C VAL A 2 17.72 4.99 14.61
N THR A 3 17.00 3.99 14.08
CA THR A 3 16.78 2.70 14.76
C THR A 3 18.06 1.97 15.14
N ALA A 4 19.10 2.03 14.28
CA ALA A 4 20.38 1.39 14.55
C ALA A 4 21.20 2.16 15.59
N HIS A 5 21.06 3.49 15.61
CA HIS A 5 21.71 4.35 16.59
C HIS A 5 21.13 4.15 18.00
N ASN A 6 19.80 4.00 18.10
CA ASN A 6 19.13 3.65 19.37
C ASN A 6 19.61 2.30 19.94
N GLY A 7 20.16 1.41 19.12
CA GLY A 7 20.77 0.17 19.59
C GLY A 7 22.17 0.33 20.20
N VAL A 8 22.77 1.52 20.09
CA VAL A 8 24.11 1.86 20.60
C VAL A 8 24.01 2.94 21.70
N GLU A 9 23.15 3.95 21.51
CA GLU A 9 22.82 5.00 22.48
C GLU A 9 21.31 5.01 22.73
N ASP A 10 20.87 4.65 23.93
CA ASP A 10 19.44 4.47 24.26
C ASP A 10 18.68 5.80 24.49
N GLU A 11 19.37 6.82 25.02
CA GLU A 11 18.71 8.04 25.53
C GLU A 11 18.70 9.21 24.52
N GLY A 12 19.59 9.22 23.53
CA GLY A 12 19.76 10.37 22.64
C GLY A 12 20.36 10.05 21.28
N PHE A 13 20.24 11.01 20.36
CA PHE A 13 20.88 11.00 19.06
C PHE A 13 21.92 12.13 19.04
N TYR A 14 23.20 11.81 19.25
CA TYR A 14 24.29 12.79 19.35
C TYR A 14 24.01 13.93 20.37
N GLY A 15 23.50 13.60 21.56
CA GLY A 15 23.20 14.55 22.63
C GLY A 15 21.84 15.25 22.55
N ILE A 16 21.03 14.97 21.52
CA ILE A 16 19.62 15.41 21.44
C ILE A 16 18.74 14.28 22.00
N PRO A 17 17.83 14.53 22.97
CA PRO A 17 16.98 13.50 23.58
C PRO A 17 15.83 13.05 22.66
N ILE A 18 16.17 12.50 21.48
CA ILE A 18 15.20 12.01 20.50
C ILE A 18 14.47 10.76 21.02
N GLY A 19 15.09 9.97 21.91
CA GLY A 19 14.50 8.76 22.49
C GLY A 19 13.19 9.02 23.25
N GLU A 20 13.05 10.20 23.86
CA GLU A 20 11.83 10.62 24.56
C GLU A 20 10.63 10.79 23.64
N TYR A 21 10.84 11.09 22.36
CA TYR A 21 9.76 11.30 21.39
C TYR A 21 9.64 10.13 20.40
N LEU A 22 10.76 9.56 19.97
CA LEU A 22 10.86 8.49 18.97
C LEU A 22 11.67 7.31 19.54
N PRO A 23 11.06 6.47 20.41
CA PRO A 23 11.73 5.30 20.95
C PRO A 23 12.03 4.27 19.84
N TYR A 24 12.92 3.32 20.14
CA TYR A 24 13.30 2.25 19.21
C TYR A 24 12.10 1.55 18.57
N SER A 25 11.06 1.24 19.35
CA SER A 25 9.83 0.60 18.87
C SER A 25 9.14 1.39 17.77
N VAL A 26 8.95 2.70 17.93
CA VAL A 26 8.35 3.57 16.89
C VAL A 26 9.25 3.61 15.66
N THR A 27 10.54 3.89 15.84
CA THR A 27 11.44 4.07 14.68
C THR A 27 11.59 2.78 13.87
N ARG A 28 11.60 1.62 14.53
CA ARG A 28 11.61 0.30 13.89
C ARG A 28 10.32 0.05 13.11
N THR A 29 9.17 0.24 13.74
CA THR A 29 7.85 0.09 13.10
C THR A 29 7.74 1.01 11.89
N TRP A 30 8.06 2.30 12.04
CA TRP A 30 8.04 3.25 10.93
C TRP A 30 9.00 2.88 9.80
N HIS A 31 10.18 2.36 10.10
CA HIS A 31 11.13 1.92 9.07
C HIS A 31 10.55 0.77 8.22
N MET A 32 9.98 -0.25 8.86
CA MET A 32 9.39 -1.40 8.18
C MET A 32 8.12 -1.00 7.43
N HIS A 33 7.25 -0.22 8.06
CA HIS A 33 5.98 0.23 7.52
C HIS A 33 6.17 1.13 6.29
N VAL A 34 7.02 2.16 6.40
CA VAL A 34 7.37 3.02 5.26
C VAL A 34 8.07 2.21 4.17
N GLY A 35 8.95 1.27 4.56
CA GLY A 35 9.60 0.29 3.70
C GLY A 35 8.62 -0.45 2.78
N LEU A 36 7.58 -1.03 3.36
CA LEU A 36 6.52 -1.73 2.64
C LEU A 36 5.70 -0.78 1.73
N ILE A 37 5.28 0.36 2.27
CA ILE A 37 4.40 1.29 1.57
C ILE A 37 5.07 1.94 0.37
N TRP A 38 6.33 2.34 0.46
CA TRP A 38 6.99 3.01 -0.67
C TRP A 38 7.15 2.04 -1.84
N ILE A 39 7.54 0.79 -1.57
CA ILE A 39 7.68 -0.26 -2.59
C ILE A 39 6.31 -0.52 -3.23
N ALA A 40 5.28 -0.75 -2.42
CA ALA A 40 3.93 -0.98 -2.92
C ALA A 40 3.46 0.19 -3.79
N THR A 41 3.61 1.42 -3.30
CA THR A 41 3.15 2.64 -4.00
C THR A 41 3.89 2.84 -5.33
N ALA A 42 5.18 2.53 -5.40
CA ALA A 42 5.94 2.58 -6.65
C ALA A 42 5.38 1.62 -7.70
N TRP A 43 5.03 0.38 -7.30
CA TRP A 43 4.40 -0.60 -8.20
C TRP A 43 2.98 -0.19 -8.62
N LEU A 44 2.18 0.37 -7.71
CA LEU A 44 0.84 0.88 -8.04
C LEU A 44 0.92 2.01 -9.08
N ALA A 45 1.86 2.95 -8.90
CA ALA A 45 2.11 4.04 -9.83
C ALA A 45 2.61 3.53 -11.18
N ALA A 46 3.56 2.60 -11.19
CA ALA A 46 4.07 1.99 -12.42
C ALA A 46 2.97 1.27 -13.21
N GLY A 47 2.09 0.53 -12.52
CA GLY A 47 0.93 -0.12 -13.17
C GLY A 47 0.00 0.89 -13.84
N LEU A 48 -0.37 1.96 -13.12
CA LEU A 48 -1.25 3.01 -13.65
C LEU A 48 -0.60 3.81 -14.79
N PHE A 49 0.73 3.92 -14.80
CA PHE A 49 1.48 4.56 -15.88
C PHE A 49 1.55 3.68 -17.14
N ILE A 50 1.82 2.39 -16.98
CA ILE A 50 1.96 1.45 -18.09
C ILE A 50 0.60 1.12 -18.73
N GLY A 51 -0.46 1.05 -17.92
CA GLY A 51 -1.79 0.65 -18.40
C GLY A 51 -2.25 1.37 -19.68
N PRO A 52 -2.29 2.72 -19.72
CA PRO A 52 -2.77 3.46 -20.87
C PRO A 52 -1.88 3.29 -22.11
N LEU A 53 -0.57 3.08 -21.90
CA LEU A 53 0.39 2.82 -22.99
C LEU A 53 0.13 1.46 -23.65
N VAL A 54 -0.29 0.47 -22.87
CA VAL A 54 -0.60 -0.88 -23.37
C VAL A 54 -1.97 -0.93 -24.07
N SER A 55 -2.93 -0.13 -23.61
CA SER A 55 -4.29 -0.12 -24.18
C SER A 55 -4.52 0.94 -25.25
N ASN A 56 -3.59 1.87 -25.47
CA ASN A 56 -3.73 3.03 -26.36
C ASN A 56 -5.05 3.80 -26.13
N HIS A 57 -5.58 3.75 -24.91
CA HIS A 57 -6.86 4.36 -24.56
C HIS A 57 -6.86 4.83 -23.12
N GLU A 58 -7.16 6.12 -22.90
CA GLU A 58 -7.34 6.66 -21.56
C GLU A 58 -8.84 6.71 -21.20
N PRO A 59 -9.29 5.96 -20.18
CA PRO A 59 -10.68 5.98 -19.74
C PRO A 59 -11.09 7.34 -19.15
N LYS A 60 -12.33 7.78 -19.38
CA LYS A 60 -12.87 9.03 -18.79
C LYS A 60 -12.76 9.04 -17.26
N TYR A 61 -12.33 10.15 -16.64
CA TYR A 61 -12.11 10.26 -15.19
C TYR A 61 -10.96 9.42 -14.60
N GLN A 62 -10.04 8.87 -15.42
CA GLN A 62 -8.89 8.15 -14.91
C GLN A 62 -8.03 9.03 -13.99
N ARG A 63 -7.70 10.26 -14.42
CA ARG A 63 -6.97 11.24 -13.60
C ARG A 63 -7.61 11.51 -12.24
N LEU A 64 -8.94 11.63 -12.20
CA LEU A 64 -9.66 11.85 -10.94
C LEU A 64 -9.49 10.64 -10.01
N GLY A 65 -9.66 9.43 -10.53
CA GLY A 65 -9.46 8.20 -9.77
C GLY A 65 -8.04 8.06 -9.22
N VAL A 66 -7.03 8.40 -10.03
CA VAL A 66 -5.62 8.40 -9.59
C VAL A 66 -5.37 9.42 -8.47
N ASN A 67 -5.94 10.63 -8.59
CA ASN A 67 -5.81 11.65 -7.53
C ASN A 67 -6.50 11.23 -6.23
N VAL A 68 -7.68 10.60 -6.32
CA VAL A 68 -8.38 10.05 -5.15
C VAL A 68 -7.56 8.93 -4.50
N LEU A 69 -7.00 8.02 -5.30
CA LEU A 69 -6.12 6.96 -4.80
C LEU A 69 -4.88 7.54 -4.10
N PHE A 70 -4.25 8.55 -4.70
CA PHE A 70 -3.10 9.23 -4.12
C PHE A 70 -3.44 9.89 -2.76
N GLY A 71 -4.56 10.61 -2.70
CA GLY A 71 -5.03 11.22 -1.45
C GLY A 71 -5.38 10.17 -0.38
N ALA A 72 -6.00 9.06 -0.78
CA ALA A 72 -6.31 7.94 0.11
C ALA A 72 -5.03 7.29 0.67
N LEU A 73 -4.03 7.05 -0.16
CA LEU A 73 -2.74 6.51 0.29
C LEU A 73 -2.06 7.47 1.28
N LEU A 74 -1.98 8.76 0.98
CA LEU A 74 -1.42 9.74 1.92
C LEU A 74 -2.15 9.74 3.26
N LEU A 75 -3.48 9.70 3.25
CA LEU A 75 -4.30 9.64 4.46
C LEU A 75 -3.98 8.37 5.26
N VAL A 76 -3.87 7.22 4.61
CA VAL A 76 -3.54 5.95 5.28
C VAL A 76 -2.15 6.01 5.90
N VAL A 77 -1.15 6.51 5.17
CA VAL A 77 0.24 6.59 5.66
C VAL A 77 0.37 7.54 6.84
N VAL A 78 -0.14 8.76 6.71
CA VAL A 78 -0.04 9.74 7.80
C VAL A 78 -0.86 9.29 9.01
N GLY A 79 -2.03 8.71 8.74
CA GLY A 79 -2.93 8.18 9.77
C GLY A 79 -2.33 7.01 10.54
N SER A 80 -1.78 6.02 9.85
CA SER A 80 -1.17 4.83 10.48
C SER A 80 0.05 5.21 11.30
N LEU A 81 0.97 6.00 10.74
CA LEU A 81 2.19 6.42 11.44
C LEU A 81 1.86 7.24 12.71
N SER A 82 0.89 8.16 12.60
CA SER A 82 0.43 8.95 13.75
C SER A 82 -0.25 8.07 14.81
N GLY A 83 -1.07 7.10 14.37
CA GLY A 83 -1.73 6.14 15.23
C GLY A 83 -0.75 5.25 15.99
N GLU A 84 0.24 4.69 15.30
CA GLU A 84 1.31 3.88 15.88
C GLU A 84 2.08 4.68 16.94
N TRP A 85 2.43 5.94 16.65
CA TRP A 85 3.13 6.80 17.60
C TRP A 85 2.30 7.08 18.86
N LEU A 86 1.03 7.46 18.70
CA LEU A 86 0.11 7.72 19.81
C LEU A 86 -0.13 6.48 20.68
N SER A 87 -0.21 5.30 20.05
CA SER A 87 -0.37 4.01 20.72
C SER A 87 0.86 3.67 21.57
N VAL A 88 2.07 3.77 21.00
CA VAL A 88 3.32 3.49 21.73
C VAL A 88 3.54 4.47 22.88
N LYS A 89 3.06 5.71 22.77
CA LYS A 89 3.10 6.71 23.84
C LYS A 89 2.05 6.51 24.94
N ASN A 90 1.26 5.44 24.89
CA ASN A 90 0.17 5.16 25.84
C ASN A 90 -0.91 6.27 25.89
N PHE A 91 -1.13 6.99 24.79
CA PHE A 91 -2.22 7.97 24.70
C PHE A 91 -3.57 7.34 24.32
N MET A 92 -3.59 6.04 24.01
CA MET A 92 -4.80 5.29 23.63
C MET A 92 -5.05 4.12 24.59
N SER A 93 -6.32 3.75 24.78
CA SER A 93 -6.66 2.47 25.43
C SER A 93 -6.40 1.29 24.49
N ASP A 94 -6.21 0.09 25.05
CA ASP A 94 -5.88 -1.13 24.29
C ASP A 94 -6.84 -1.40 23.13
N THR A 95 -8.14 -1.18 23.35
CA THR A 95 -9.17 -1.36 22.32
C THR A 95 -9.01 -0.34 21.19
N VAL A 96 -8.78 0.94 21.53
CA VAL A 96 -8.60 2.00 20.52
C VAL A 96 -7.29 1.80 19.76
N SER A 97 -6.24 1.34 20.44
CA SER A 97 -4.94 1.00 19.85
C SER A 97 -5.07 -0.06 18.76
N PHE A 98 -5.86 -1.11 18.96
CA PHE A 98 -6.03 -2.14 17.93
C PHE A 98 -6.66 -1.63 16.63
N TYR A 99 -7.62 -0.70 16.73
CA TYR A 99 -8.33 -0.18 15.57
C TYR A 99 -7.60 0.98 14.88
N LEU A 100 -7.03 1.90 15.64
CA LEU A 100 -6.45 3.15 15.14
C LEU A 100 -4.94 3.29 15.37
N GLY A 101 -4.35 2.46 16.23
CA GLY A 101 -2.97 2.55 16.67
C GLY A 101 -2.09 1.43 16.14
N HIS A 102 -1.47 0.69 17.06
CA HIS A 102 -0.52 -0.38 16.78
C HIS A 102 -1.08 -1.76 17.16
N GLN A 103 -0.98 -2.74 16.26
CA GLN A 103 -1.47 -4.12 16.46
C GLN A 103 -0.45 -5.08 17.08
N GLY A 104 0.82 -4.70 17.17
CA GLY A 104 1.88 -5.50 17.79
C GLY A 104 2.49 -6.61 16.92
N TYR A 105 1.91 -6.90 15.75
CA TYR A 105 2.45 -7.87 14.81
C TYR A 105 3.41 -7.19 13.83
N GLU A 106 4.65 -7.68 13.78
CA GLU A 106 5.61 -7.21 12.77
C GLU A 106 5.05 -7.41 11.35
N TYR A 107 5.29 -6.44 10.46
CA TYR A 107 4.73 -6.36 9.09
C TYR A 107 3.22 -6.06 9.00
N VAL A 108 2.48 -6.21 10.10
CA VAL A 108 1.03 -5.95 10.19
C VAL A 108 0.76 -5.05 11.39
N GLU A 109 1.57 -3.99 11.51
CA GLU A 109 1.63 -3.14 12.69
C GLU A 109 0.49 -2.12 12.73
N LEU A 110 -0.05 -1.76 11.57
CA LEU A 110 -1.06 -0.74 11.42
C LEU A 110 -2.43 -1.17 12.00
N GLY A 111 -3.11 -0.23 12.64
CA GLY A 111 -4.47 -0.40 13.15
C GLY A 111 -5.46 -0.93 12.11
N ARG A 112 -6.49 -1.64 12.58
CA ARG A 112 -7.47 -2.34 11.72
C ARG A 112 -8.16 -1.42 10.71
N ILE A 113 -8.47 -0.19 11.11
CA ILE A 113 -9.14 0.80 10.25
C ILE A 113 -8.21 1.18 9.09
N TRP A 114 -6.92 1.36 9.37
CA TRP A 114 -5.92 1.66 8.35
C TRP A 114 -5.72 0.49 7.38
N GLN A 115 -5.82 -0.76 7.85
CA GLN A 115 -5.74 -1.95 6.99
C GLN A 115 -6.93 -2.02 6.03
N LEU A 116 -8.14 -1.77 6.54
CA LEU A 116 -9.35 -1.73 5.72
C LEU A 116 -9.30 -0.58 4.71
N ALA A 117 -8.78 0.58 5.09
CA ALA A 117 -8.57 1.70 4.18
C ALA A 117 -7.52 1.38 3.10
N LEU A 118 -6.42 0.70 3.45
CA LEU A 118 -5.42 0.23 2.49
C LEU A 118 -6.02 -0.78 1.52
N MET A 119 -6.81 -1.74 2.03
CA MET A 119 -7.57 -2.69 1.21
C MET A 119 -8.50 -1.96 0.23
N ALA A 120 -9.28 -0.99 0.72
CA ALA A 120 -10.15 -0.19 -0.14
C ALA A 120 -9.36 0.57 -1.22
N GLY A 121 -8.18 1.09 -0.88
CA GLY A 121 -7.24 1.69 -1.83
C GLY A 121 -6.74 0.71 -2.88
N LEU A 122 -6.37 -0.52 -2.50
CA LEU A 122 -5.95 -1.57 -3.42
C LEU A 122 -7.09 -2.01 -4.36
N LEU A 123 -8.31 -2.11 -3.86
CA LEU A 123 -9.48 -2.40 -4.68
C LEU A 123 -9.80 -1.27 -5.65
N LEU A 124 -9.71 -0.02 -5.20
CA LEU A 124 -9.84 1.16 -6.07
C LEU A 124 -8.77 1.13 -7.18
N TRP A 125 -7.52 0.85 -6.82
CA TRP A 125 -6.43 0.69 -7.78
C TRP A 125 -6.70 -0.45 -8.77
N LEU A 126 -7.17 -1.61 -8.30
CA LEU A 126 -7.52 -2.75 -9.16
C LEU A 126 -8.60 -2.35 -10.17
N VAL A 127 -9.65 -1.64 -9.74
CA VAL A 127 -10.69 -1.14 -10.64
C VAL A 127 -10.12 -0.19 -11.69
N LEU A 128 -9.21 0.72 -11.30
CA LEU A 128 -8.53 1.64 -12.23
C LEU A 128 -7.65 0.90 -13.24
N MET A 129 -6.91 -0.12 -12.80
CA MET A 129 -6.11 -0.99 -13.68
C MET A 129 -7.01 -1.75 -14.66
N LEU A 130 -8.04 -2.43 -14.16
CA LEU A 130 -8.96 -3.19 -15.00
C LEU A 130 -9.67 -2.30 -16.02
N ARG A 131 -10.10 -1.09 -15.65
CA ARG A 131 -10.69 -0.11 -16.60
C ARG A 131 -9.76 0.20 -17.76
N VAL A 132 -8.47 0.37 -17.48
CA VAL A 132 -7.47 0.74 -18.48
C VAL A 132 -7.10 -0.46 -19.35
N LEU A 133 -7.01 -1.66 -18.79
CA LEU A 133 -6.67 -2.88 -19.52
C LEU A 133 -7.85 -3.46 -20.31
N TRP A 134 -9.09 -3.12 -19.94
CA TRP A 134 -10.32 -3.65 -20.53
C TRP A 134 -10.41 -3.53 -22.06
N PRO A 135 -10.08 -2.38 -22.69
CA PRO A 135 -10.12 -2.25 -24.14
C PRO A 135 -9.13 -3.19 -24.83
N ALA A 136 -7.94 -3.39 -24.25
CA ALA A 136 -6.92 -4.29 -24.79
C ALA A 136 -7.31 -5.77 -24.65
N LEU A 137 -8.00 -6.14 -23.56
CA LEU A 137 -8.50 -7.50 -23.34
C LEU A 137 -9.64 -7.89 -24.28
N ARG A 138 -10.43 -6.90 -24.74
CA ARG A 138 -11.59 -7.08 -25.63
C ARG A 138 -11.25 -7.09 -27.12
N GLN A 139 -10.01 -6.79 -27.52
CA GLN A 139 -9.62 -6.88 -28.93
C GLN A 139 -9.75 -8.33 -29.43
N MET A 140 -10.48 -8.52 -30.52
CA MET A 140 -10.73 -9.86 -31.09
C MET A 140 -9.43 -10.43 -31.67
N PRO A 141 -9.17 -11.74 -31.46
CA PRO A 141 -7.98 -12.39 -32.00
C PRO A 141 -8.06 -12.43 -33.52
N ASP A 142 -7.17 -11.72 -34.19
CA ASP A 142 -6.98 -11.86 -35.62
C ASP A 142 -6.08 -13.08 -35.87
N SER A 143 -6.65 -14.15 -36.40
CA SER A 143 -5.96 -15.43 -36.67
C SER A 143 -4.82 -15.29 -37.69
N SER A 144 -4.74 -14.15 -38.39
CA SER A 144 -3.69 -13.81 -39.35
C SER A 144 -2.48 -13.09 -38.74
N ALA A 145 -2.59 -12.56 -37.51
CA ALA A 145 -1.56 -11.71 -36.89
C ALA A 145 -1.01 -12.32 -35.58
N SER A 146 0.08 -13.09 -35.70
CA SER A 146 0.82 -13.69 -34.55
C SER A 146 1.16 -12.67 -33.44
N GLN A 147 1.49 -11.43 -33.81
CA GLN A 147 1.90 -10.37 -32.89
C GLN A 147 0.76 -9.88 -31.99
N ALA A 148 -0.48 -9.83 -32.50
CA ALA A 148 -1.67 -9.42 -31.75
C ALA A 148 -2.03 -10.43 -30.65
N ASN A 149 -1.85 -11.73 -30.91
CA ASN A 149 -2.06 -12.79 -29.92
C ASN A 149 -1.02 -12.76 -28.78
N SER A 150 0.23 -12.40 -29.07
CA SER A 150 1.29 -12.26 -28.07
C SER A 150 1.01 -11.09 -27.12
N GLN A 151 0.60 -9.94 -27.66
CA GLN A 151 0.21 -8.78 -26.85
C GLN A 151 -0.93 -9.11 -25.88
N ARG A 152 -1.98 -9.81 -26.35
CA ARG A 152 -3.12 -10.20 -25.49
C ARG A 152 -2.71 -11.12 -24.34
N HIS A 153 -1.80 -12.07 -24.57
CA HIS A 153 -1.30 -12.94 -23.48
C HIS A 153 -0.58 -12.12 -22.39
N LEU A 154 0.25 -11.15 -22.79
CA LEU A 154 0.92 -10.26 -21.84
C LEU A 154 -0.07 -9.40 -21.04
N VAL A 155 -1.10 -8.86 -21.70
CA VAL A 155 -2.16 -8.08 -21.02
C VAL A 155 -2.96 -8.95 -20.05
N THR A 156 -3.31 -10.18 -20.43
CA THR A 156 -4.02 -11.11 -19.56
C THR A 156 -3.18 -11.49 -18.35
N LEU A 157 -1.89 -11.80 -18.54
CA LEU A 157 -0.96 -12.08 -17.44
C LEU A 157 -0.86 -10.88 -16.48
N LEU A 158 -0.75 -9.67 -17.02
CA LEU A 158 -0.74 -8.44 -16.23
C LEU A 158 -2.05 -8.26 -15.45
N ALA A 159 -3.21 -8.48 -16.08
CA ALA A 159 -4.51 -8.39 -15.41
C ALA A 159 -4.68 -9.42 -14.28
N VAL A 160 -4.20 -10.65 -14.48
CA VAL A 160 -4.20 -11.70 -13.45
C VAL A 160 -3.25 -11.35 -12.31
N ALA A 161 -2.02 -10.92 -12.62
CA ALA A 161 -1.02 -10.53 -11.63
C ALA A 161 -1.49 -9.35 -10.77
N THR A 162 -2.05 -8.30 -11.40
CA THR A 162 -2.63 -7.16 -10.67
C THR A 162 -3.81 -7.55 -9.80
N GLY A 163 -4.69 -8.45 -10.27
CA GLY A 163 -5.74 -9.05 -9.47
C GLY A 163 -5.21 -9.80 -8.24
N ALA A 164 -4.17 -10.62 -8.42
CA ALA A 164 -3.55 -11.37 -7.33
C ALA A 164 -2.95 -10.44 -6.25
N ILE A 165 -2.24 -9.38 -6.65
CA ILE A 165 -1.64 -8.41 -5.72
C ILE A 165 -2.72 -7.77 -4.81
N ALA A 166 -3.82 -7.30 -5.39
CA ALA A 166 -4.87 -6.64 -4.64
C ALA A 166 -5.65 -7.62 -3.73
N LEU A 167 -5.99 -8.80 -4.25
CA LEU A 167 -6.83 -9.77 -3.54
C LEU A 167 -6.07 -10.50 -2.42
N PHE A 168 -4.78 -10.80 -2.59
CA PHE A 168 -3.99 -11.50 -1.56
C PHE A 168 -3.77 -10.67 -0.30
N TYR A 169 -3.82 -9.34 -0.38
CA TYR A 169 -3.83 -8.52 0.83
C TYR A 169 -5.03 -8.87 1.75
N GLY A 170 -6.13 -9.40 1.21
CA GLY A 170 -7.33 -9.75 1.96
C GLY A 170 -7.14 -10.91 2.91
N ALA A 171 -6.17 -11.79 2.65
CA ALA A 171 -5.79 -12.83 3.60
C ALA A 171 -5.24 -12.26 4.92
N GLY A 172 -4.74 -11.02 4.94
CA GLY A 172 -4.29 -10.34 6.16
C GLY A 172 -5.44 -9.90 7.08
N LEU A 173 -6.68 -9.83 6.58
CA LEU A 173 -7.84 -9.37 7.36
C LEU A 173 -8.49 -10.46 8.22
N THR A 174 -8.10 -11.73 8.06
CA THR A 174 -8.77 -12.87 8.72
C THR A 174 -8.39 -13.07 10.19
N TRP A 175 -7.40 -12.33 10.71
CA TRP A 175 -6.91 -12.46 12.07
C TRP A 175 -7.50 -11.38 12.98
N GLY A 176 -8.10 -11.76 14.12
CA GLY A 176 -8.74 -10.86 15.10
C GLY A 176 -8.04 -10.85 16.46
N GLN A 177 -8.48 -9.97 17.37
CA GLN A 177 -8.07 -10.05 18.79
C GLN A 177 -8.75 -11.24 19.47
N HIS A 178 -7.98 -11.99 20.26
CA HIS A 178 -8.45 -13.02 21.18
C HIS A 178 -8.18 -12.60 22.61
#